data_AF-M3XQJ3-F1
#
_entry.id   AF-M3XQJ3-F1
#
_cell.length_a   1.000
_cell.length_b   1.000
_cell.length_c   1.000
_cell.angle_alpha   90.00
_cell.angle_beta   90.00
_cell.angle_gamma   90.00
#
_symmetry.space_group_name_H-M   'P 1'
#
loop_
_entity.id
_entity.type
_entity.pdbx_description
1 polymer ?
#
loop_
_entity_poly.entity_id
_entity_poly.type
_entity_poly.pdbx_seq_one_letter_code
_entity_poly.pdbx_strand_id
1 'polypeptide(L)'
;MTSYVLLAYLTAQPAPTSEELTSASHIVKWITKQQNSHGGFSSTQDTVVALQALSRYGAATFTRTGKPTQVTIQHSGTLVTKFQVDDDNRLLLQQTSLPKVPEEYTMTVTGEGCVYLQTSLRYNILPEKAEFPFALEVQTLPQSCDGPKAHTSFQISLKVSYTGSRPASNMVIIDAKMVSGFIPLKPTVKMLERSNHVSRTEVSNNHVLIYLDKVTNQTLSMSFTVLQDVPVIELKPAIVKVYDYYETDEFAIAEYDAPCSKDHGNA
;
A
#
# COMPACT_ATOMS: atom_id res chain seq x y z
N MET A 1 18.62 -7.52 7.58
CA MET A 1 18.77 -8.18 6.26
C MET A 1 18.74 -7.19 5.10
N THR A 2 17.75 -6.31 4.99
CA THR A 2 17.62 -5.32 3.90
C THR A 2 18.88 -4.47 3.68
N SER A 3 19.54 -4.02 4.75
CA SER A 3 20.80 -3.28 4.67
C SER A 3 21.96 -4.10 4.08
N TYR A 4 21.99 -5.43 4.28
CA TYR A 4 22.99 -6.30 3.64
C TYR A 4 22.73 -6.46 2.15
N VAL A 5 21.45 -6.52 1.73
CA VAL A 5 21.09 -6.53 0.31
C VAL A 5 21.56 -5.23 -0.36
N LEU A 6 21.33 -4.07 0.28
CA LEU A 6 21.84 -2.79 -0.21
C LEU A 6 23.38 -2.80 -0.33
N LEU A 7 24.09 -3.34 0.66
CA LEU A 7 25.55 -3.48 0.58
C LEU A 7 25.97 -4.38 -0.60
N ALA A 8 25.29 -5.50 -0.82
CA ALA A 8 25.59 -6.40 -1.93
C ALA A 8 25.50 -5.67 -3.28
N TYR A 9 24.45 -4.89 -3.52
CA TYR A 9 24.33 -4.04 -4.72
C TYR A 9 25.49 -3.04 -4.85
N LEU A 10 25.89 -2.40 -3.75
CA LEU A 10 26.88 -1.31 -3.77
C LEU A 10 28.34 -1.79 -3.78
N THR A 11 28.59 -3.06 -3.47
CA THR A 11 29.94 -3.64 -3.42
C THR A 11 30.25 -4.58 -4.60
N ALA A 12 29.31 -4.71 -5.54
CA ALA A 12 29.52 -5.45 -6.77
C ALA A 12 30.75 -4.92 -7.53
N GLN A 13 31.45 -5.83 -8.22
CA GLN A 13 32.55 -5.51 -9.12
C GLN A 13 32.20 -6.07 -10.52
N PRO A 14 32.21 -5.25 -11.58
CA PRO A 14 32.59 -3.83 -11.64
C PRO A 14 31.63 -2.89 -10.89
N ALA A 15 31.99 -1.61 -10.78
CA ALA A 15 31.20 -0.60 -10.07
C ALA A 15 29.72 -0.59 -10.52
N PRO A 16 28.77 -0.32 -9.61
CA PRO A 16 27.34 -0.45 -9.89
C PRO A 16 26.91 0.50 -11.01
N THR A 17 26.07 -0.03 -11.89
CA THR A 17 25.44 0.69 -12.99
C THR A 17 24.37 1.67 -12.48
N SER A 18 23.91 2.58 -13.36
CA SER A 18 22.81 3.49 -13.04
C SER A 18 21.51 2.75 -12.71
N GLU A 19 21.26 1.59 -13.31
CA GLU A 19 20.07 0.77 -13.06
C GLU A 19 20.10 0.13 -11.67
N GLU A 20 21.27 -0.37 -11.26
CA GLU A 20 21.49 -0.92 -9.92
C GLU A 20 21.38 0.16 -8.84
N LEU A 21 21.90 1.36 -9.10
CA LEU A 21 21.73 2.51 -8.20
C LEU A 21 20.27 2.96 -8.09
N THR A 22 19.50 2.85 -9.17
CA THR A 22 18.05 3.12 -9.17
C THR A 22 17.34 2.10 -8.28
N SER A 23 17.64 0.81 -8.44
CA SER A 23 17.10 -0.25 -7.57
C SER A 23 17.49 -0.05 -6.10
N ALA A 24 18.76 0.27 -5.85
CA ALA A 24 19.28 0.56 -4.50
C ALA A 24 18.57 1.76 -3.85
N SER A 25 18.17 2.79 -4.62
CA SER A 25 17.47 3.96 -4.09
C SER A 25 16.13 3.60 -3.43
N HIS A 26 15.41 2.60 -3.95
CA HIS A 26 14.16 2.11 -3.35
C HIS A 26 14.43 1.44 -2.00
N ILE A 27 15.52 0.69 -1.90
CA ILE A 27 15.95 0.04 -0.65
C ILE A 27 16.35 1.12 0.38
N VAL A 28 17.11 2.13 -0.02
CA VAL A 28 17.49 3.28 0.82
C VAL A 28 16.26 4.02 1.35
N LYS A 29 15.26 4.26 0.49
CA LYS A 29 13.99 4.90 0.88
C LYS A 29 13.24 4.10 1.95
N TRP A 30 13.29 2.76 1.89
CA TRP A 30 12.70 1.93 2.93
C TRP A 30 13.51 1.96 4.23
N ILE A 31 14.85 1.84 4.15
CA ILE A 31 15.75 1.84 5.31
C ILE A 31 15.63 3.16 6.09
N THR A 32 15.65 4.30 5.40
CA THR A 32 15.53 5.62 6.04
C THR A 32 14.23 5.79 6.86
N LYS A 33 13.15 5.10 6.49
CA LYS A 33 11.90 5.08 7.26
C LYS A 33 11.94 4.17 8.50
N GLN A 34 12.95 3.33 8.67
CA GLN A 34 13.11 2.46 9.84
C GLN A 34 13.85 3.14 11.00
N GLN A 35 14.24 4.41 10.86
CA GLN A 35 14.88 5.15 11.94
C GLN A 35 13.88 5.44 13.06
N ASN A 36 14.28 5.19 14.30
CA ASN A 36 13.46 5.44 15.48
C ASN A 36 13.57 6.91 15.96
N SER A 37 12.76 7.28 16.95
CA SER A 37 12.72 8.65 17.50
C SER A 37 14.03 9.15 18.12
N HIS A 38 14.96 8.24 18.43
CA HIS A 38 16.28 8.57 18.99
C HIS A 38 17.38 8.60 17.93
N GLY A 39 17.03 8.45 16.65
CA GLY A 39 17.97 8.47 15.52
C GLY A 39 18.70 7.15 15.26
N GLY A 40 18.43 6.09 16.03
CA GLY A 40 18.95 4.74 15.80
C GLY A 40 18.00 3.86 14.98
N PHE A 41 18.37 2.58 14.81
CA PHE A 41 17.51 1.56 14.22
C PHE A 41 17.05 0.55 15.27
N SER A 42 16.39 -0.54 14.85
CA SER A 42 15.76 -1.52 15.74
C SER A 42 16.72 -2.21 16.72
N SER A 43 18.01 -2.34 16.38
CA SER A 43 19.02 -3.00 17.22
C SER A 43 20.42 -2.42 16.97
N THR A 44 21.40 -2.82 17.79
CA THR A 44 22.82 -2.43 17.63
C THR A 44 23.36 -2.85 16.26
N GLN A 45 23.14 -4.10 15.86
CA GLN A 45 23.62 -4.61 14.56
C GLN A 45 22.90 -3.93 13.40
N ASP A 46 21.58 -3.76 13.49
CA ASP A 46 20.82 -3.08 12.43
C ASP A 46 21.31 -1.65 12.25
N THR A 47 21.65 -0.96 13.34
CA THR A 47 22.18 0.40 13.30
C THR A 47 23.54 0.45 12.62
N VAL A 48 24.48 -0.43 12.99
CA VAL A 48 25.83 -0.48 12.39
C VAL A 48 25.74 -0.77 10.89
N VAL A 49 24.98 -1.79 10.49
CA VAL A 49 24.91 -2.22 9.09
C VAL A 49 24.10 -1.22 8.25
N ALA A 50 23.04 -0.62 8.79
CA ALA A 50 22.30 0.43 8.08
C ALA A 50 23.17 1.66 7.82
N LEU A 51 23.91 2.15 8.82
CA LEU A 51 24.81 3.29 8.65
C LEU A 51 25.92 2.98 7.64
N GLN A 52 26.49 1.77 7.69
CA GLN A 52 27.47 1.33 6.70
C GLN A 52 26.88 1.33 5.27
N ALA A 53 25.69 0.75 5.09
CA ALA A 53 25.03 0.67 3.79
C ALA A 53 24.68 2.07 3.24
N LEU A 54 24.10 2.93 4.08
CA LEU A 54 23.73 4.31 3.72
C LEU A 54 24.96 5.16 3.40
N SER A 55 26.07 5.00 4.13
CA SER A 55 27.33 5.70 3.84
C SER A 55 27.93 5.30 2.49
N ARG A 56 27.86 4.00 2.13
CA ARG A 56 28.31 3.50 0.83
C ARG A 56 27.44 4.03 -0.30
N TYR A 57 26.12 4.09 -0.11
CA TYR A 57 25.21 4.68 -1.08
C TYR A 57 25.49 6.18 -1.27
N GLY A 58 25.72 6.89 -0.17
CA GLY A 58 26.11 8.30 -0.20
C GLY A 58 27.42 8.51 -0.96
N ALA A 59 28.42 7.67 -0.76
CA ALA A 59 29.68 7.75 -1.51
C ALA A 59 29.52 7.51 -3.02
N ALA A 60 28.53 6.72 -3.44
CA ALA A 60 28.26 6.45 -4.85
C ALA A 60 27.41 7.53 -5.53
N THR A 61 26.65 8.32 -4.77
CA THR A 61 25.66 9.28 -5.31
C THR A 61 26.00 10.74 -5.04
N PHE A 62 26.85 11.03 -4.06
CA PHE A 62 27.26 12.37 -3.70
C PHE A 62 28.51 12.81 -4.45
N THR A 63 28.44 13.98 -5.09
CA THR A 63 29.56 14.61 -5.79
C THR A 63 29.88 15.96 -5.14
N ARG A 64 31.16 16.22 -4.84
CA ARG A 64 31.61 17.46 -4.15
C ARG A 64 31.93 18.62 -5.10
N THR A 65 31.61 18.51 -6.40
CA THR A 65 32.06 19.48 -7.41
C THR A 65 31.28 20.80 -7.36
N GLY A 66 30.17 20.88 -6.61
CA GLY A 66 29.37 22.09 -6.42
C GLY A 66 28.70 22.60 -7.70
N LYS A 67 28.76 21.83 -8.80
CA LYS A 67 28.10 22.18 -10.05
C LYS A 67 26.62 21.78 -9.98
N PRO A 68 25.69 22.69 -10.35
CA PRO A 68 24.28 22.36 -10.34
C PRO A 68 23.99 21.27 -11.37
N THR A 69 23.14 20.32 -10.99
CA THR A 69 22.58 19.31 -11.90
C THR A 69 21.24 19.82 -12.42
N GLN A 70 21.09 19.86 -13.74
CA GLN A 70 19.89 20.33 -14.39
C GLN A 70 19.04 19.15 -14.86
N VAL A 71 17.74 19.20 -14.56
CA VAL A 71 16.75 18.27 -15.10
C VAL A 71 15.84 19.02 -16.05
N THR A 72 15.69 18.52 -17.27
CA THR A 72 14.85 19.12 -18.29
C THR A 72 13.75 18.14 -18.66
N ILE A 73 12.49 18.59 -18.59
CA ILE A 73 11.32 17.80 -18.97
C ILE A 73 10.75 18.39 -20.26
N GLN A 74 10.60 17.55 -21.28
CA GLN A 74 10.13 17.92 -22.61
C GLN A 74 8.92 17.08 -23.02
N HIS A 75 8.05 17.68 -23.82
CA HIS A 75 6.90 17.04 -24.45
C HIS A 75 6.94 17.35 -25.95
N SER A 76 7.09 16.33 -26.79
CA SER A 76 7.24 16.48 -28.25
C SER A 76 8.30 17.53 -28.65
N GLY A 77 9.43 17.56 -27.95
CA GLY A 77 10.51 18.54 -28.18
C GLY A 77 10.27 19.94 -27.59
N THR A 78 9.06 20.23 -27.09
CA THR A 78 8.75 21.49 -26.41
C THR A 78 9.13 21.39 -24.94
N LEU A 79 9.80 22.42 -24.42
CA LEU A 79 10.16 22.48 -23.02
C LEU A 79 8.92 22.62 -22.13
N VAL A 80 8.73 21.69 -21.19
CA VAL A 80 7.68 21.74 -20.18
C VAL A 80 8.19 22.46 -18.94
N THR A 81 9.31 22.00 -18.38
CA THR A 81 9.94 22.63 -17.22
C THR A 81 11.43 22.31 -17.13
N LYS A 82 12.15 23.10 -16.33
CA LYS A 82 13.53 22.85 -15.92
C LYS A 82 13.65 22.94 -14.41
N PHE A 83 14.35 21.98 -13.83
CA PHE A 83 14.78 22.02 -12.44
C PHE A 83 16.29 22.19 -12.39
N GLN A 84 16.77 22.92 -11.39
CA GLN A 84 18.19 23.01 -11.07
C GLN A 84 18.37 22.54 -9.63
N VAL A 85 19.27 21.57 -9.46
CA VAL A 85 19.58 20.96 -8.18
C VAL A 85 21.02 21.28 -7.81
N ASP A 86 21.22 21.97 -6.69
CA ASP A 86 22.52 22.38 -6.14
C ASP A 86 22.63 22.00 -4.66
N ASP A 87 23.76 22.31 -4.02
CA ASP A 87 24.01 21.96 -2.62
C ASP A 87 23.05 22.66 -1.65
N ASP A 88 22.52 23.83 -2.01
CA ASP A 88 21.60 24.61 -1.18
C ASP A 88 20.17 24.07 -1.26
N ASN A 89 19.77 23.50 -2.39
CA ASN A 89 18.39 23.05 -2.64
C ASN A 89 18.21 21.52 -2.74
N ARG A 90 19.27 20.71 -2.61
CA ARG A 90 19.22 19.23 -2.70
C ARG A 90 18.27 18.55 -1.70
N LEU A 91 17.92 19.22 -0.60
CA LEU A 91 16.97 18.71 0.40
C LEU A 91 15.52 19.14 0.11
N LEU A 92 15.31 20.05 -0.84
CA LEU A 92 14.01 20.57 -1.23
C LEU A 92 13.38 19.67 -2.29
N LEU A 93 12.17 19.19 -2.03
CA LEU A 93 11.36 18.52 -3.05
C LEU A 93 10.88 19.56 -4.07
N GLN A 94 11.32 19.41 -5.32
CA GLN A 94 10.82 20.19 -6.45
C GLN A 94 9.81 19.34 -7.23
N GLN A 95 8.63 19.88 -7.52
CA GLN A 95 7.55 19.16 -8.18
C GLN A 95 6.91 20.03 -9.27
N THR A 96 6.49 19.39 -10.36
CA THR A 96 5.61 20.01 -11.37
C THR A 96 4.49 19.05 -11.75
N SER A 97 3.35 19.60 -12.16
CA SER A 97 2.28 18.83 -12.78
C SER A 97 2.48 18.79 -14.28
N LEU A 98 2.38 17.61 -14.87
CA LEU A 98 2.43 17.45 -16.32
C LEU A 98 1.07 17.90 -16.92
N PRO A 99 1.08 18.72 -18.00
CA PRO A 99 -0.12 19.40 -18.47
C PRO A 99 -1.17 18.47 -19.10
N LYS A 100 -0.75 17.37 -19.73
CA LYS A 100 -1.63 16.41 -20.41
C LYS A 100 -1.20 14.97 -20.14
N VAL A 101 -2.15 14.09 -19.88
CA VAL A 101 -1.93 12.65 -19.63
C VAL A 101 -3.11 11.87 -20.25
N PRO A 102 -2.89 10.73 -20.93
CA PRO A 102 -1.61 10.09 -21.25
C PRO A 102 -0.91 10.76 -22.44
N GLU A 103 0.37 11.11 -22.27
CA GLU A 103 1.23 11.66 -23.32
C GLU A 103 2.68 11.24 -23.07
N GLU A 104 3.54 11.34 -24.09
CA GLU A 104 4.96 11.00 -23.98
C GLU A 104 5.80 12.20 -23.52
N TYR A 105 6.56 12.00 -22.44
CA TYR A 105 7.48 12.98 -21.88
C TYR A 105 8.90 12.43 -21.87
N THR A 106 9.85 13.25 -22.30
CA THR A 106 11.29 12.93 -22.22
C THR A 106 11.91 13.73 -21.09
N MET A 107 12.60 13.05 -20.19
CA MET A 107 13.34 13.66 -19.09
C MET A 107 14.83 13.50 -19.33
N THR A 108 15.58 14.60 -19.36
CA THR A 108 17.03 14.60 -19.53
C THR A 108 17.71 15.23 -18.32
N VAL A 109 18.76 14.58 -17.83
CA VAL A 109 19.55 15.05 -16.69
C VAL A 109 20.95 15.39 -17.20
N THR A 110 21.41 16.61 -16.92
CA THR A 110 22.74 17.09 -17.31
C THR A 110 23.46 17.66 -16.09
N GLY A 111 24.72 17.27 -15.90
CA GLY A 111 25.52 17.69 -14.74
C GLY A 111 26.33 16.54 -14.18
N GLU A 112 26.88 16.75 -12.97
CA GLU A 112 27.78 15.81 -12.29
C GLU A 112 27.18 15.20 -11.01
N GLY A 113 25.95 15.58 -10.64
CA GLY A 113 25.24 15.05 -9.48
C GLY A 113 24.19 14.01 -9.84
N CYS A 114 23.73 13.25 -8.84
CA CYS A 114 22.60 12.36 -8.96
C CYS A 114 21.30 13.05 -8.53
N VAL A 115 20.21 12.84 -9.28
CA VAL A 115 18.87 13.34 -8.95
C VAL A 115 17.91 12.17 -8.87
N TYR A 116 17.04 12.17 -7.84
CA TYR A 116 15.97 11.20 -7.70
C TYR A 116 14.68 11.74 -8.32
N LEU A 117 14.24 11.12 -9.41
CA LEU A 117 13.02 11.48 -10.12
C LEU A 117 11.91 10.48 -9.78
N GLN A 118 10.74 10.98 -9.38
CA GLN A 118 9.57 10.16 -9.11
C GLN A 118 8.34 10.74 -9.80
N THR A 119 7.70 9.93 -10.64
CA THR A 119 6.45 10.27 -11.32
C THR A 119 5.30 9.48 -10.70
N SER A 120 4.15 10.12 -10.48
CA SER A 120 2.95 9.45 -9.98
C SER A 120 1.74 9.89 -10.80
N LEU A 121 1.04 8.92 -11.36
CA LEU A 121 -0.23 9.11 -12.06
C LEU A 121 -1.35 8.48 -11.21
N ARG A 122 -2.40 9.26 -10.95
CA ARG A 122 -3.60 8.80 -10.24
C ARG A 122 -4.80 9.06 -11.13
N TYR A 123 -5.56 8.01 -11.43
CA TYR A 123 -6.77 8.07 -12.24
C TYR A 123 -7.77 7.04 -11.71
N ASN A 124 -9.06 7.32 -11.88
CA ASN A 124 -10.11 6.39 -11.53
C ASN A 124 -10.36 5.46 -12.73
N ILE A 125 -10.40 4.16 -12.47
CA ILE A 125 -10.86 3.16 -13.44
C ILE A 125 -12.22 2.64 -12.98
N LEU A 126 -13.11 2.39 -13.94
CA LEU A 126 -14.24 1.52 -13.68
C LEU A 126 -13.67 0.12 -13.49
N PRO A 127 -13.98 -0.58 -12.37
CA PRO A 127 -13.58 -1.96 -12.22
C PRO A 127 -14.18 -2.78 -13.37
N GLU A 128 -13.36 -3.32 -14.25
CA GLU A 128 -13.85 -4.31 -15.20
C GLU A 128 -14.35 -5.52 -14.42
N LYS A 129 -15.35 -6.23 -14.97
CA LYS A 129 -15.73 -7.57 -14.51
C LYS A 129 -14.62 -8.55 -14.92
N ALA A 130 -13.42 -8.35 -14.40
CA ALA A 130 -12.32 -9.29 -14.56
C ALA A 130 -12.64 -10.56 -13.77
N GLU A 131 -12.20 -11.70 -14.27
CA GLU A 131 -12.10 -12.90 -13.46
C GLU A 131 -11.04 -12.64 -12.39
N PHE A 132 -11.48 -12.19 -11.22
CA PHE A 132 -10.56 -12.00 -10.12
C PHE A 132 -10.02 -13.36 -9.66
N PRO A 133 -8.71 -13.47 -9.35
CA PRO A 133 -8.13 -14.71 -8.83
C PRO A 133 -8.67 -15.06 -7.44
N PHE A 134 -9.46 -14.18 -6.82
CA PHE A 134 -10.23 -14.44 -5.61
C PHE A 134 -11.72 -14.21 -5.86
N ALA A 135 -12.55 -15.15 -5.41
CA ALA A 135 -13.97 -14.93 -5.23
C ALA A 135 -14.21 -14.43 -3.80
N LEU A 136 -14.62 -13.17 -3.67
CA LEU A 136 -14.94 -12.54 -2.40
C LEU A 136 -16.43 -12.18 -2.36
N GLU A 137 -17.14 -12.76 -1.39
CA GLU A 137 -18.52 -12.42 -1.10
C GLU A 137 -18.60 -11.84 0.32
N VAL A 138 -19.23 -10.67 0.45
CA VAL A 138 -19.40 -9.97 1.73
C VAL A 138 -20.89 -9.80 1.97
N GLN A 139 -21.34 -10.24 3.15
CA GLN A 139 -22.72 -10.14 3.57
C GLN A 139 -22.80 -9.57 4.98
N THR A 140 -23.86 -8.81 5.26
CA THR A 140 -24.17 -8.34 6.61
C THR A 140 -25.30 -9.16 7.22
N LEU A 141 -25.20 -9.40 8.53
CA LEU A 141 -26.19 -10.13 9.32
C LEU A 141 -26.62 -9.27 10.51
N PRO A 142 -27.90 -8.87 10.60
CA PRO A 142 -28.99 -9.10 9.63
C PRO A 142 -28.78 -8.32 8.32
N GLN A 143 -29.44 -8.75 7.22
CA GLN A 143 -29.40 -8.01 5.94
C GLN A 143 -30.34 -6.80 5.92
N SER A 144 -31.39 -6.81 6.73
CA SER A 144 -32.37 -5.73 6.87
C SER A 144 -32.32 -5.10 8.26
N CYS A 145 -32.91 -3.92 8.37
CA CYS A 145 -32.94 -3.12 9.59
C CYS A 145 -34.15 -3.40 10.50
N ASP A 146 -34.89 -4.49 10.28
CA ASP A 146 -36.17 -4.75 10.98
C ASP A 146 -36.01 -5.01 12.49
N GLY A 147 -34.78 -5.27 12.94
CA GLY A 147 -34.46 -5.53 14.35
C GLY A 147 -33.93 -4.29 15.09
N PRO A 148 -34.29 -4.07 16.37
CA PRO A 148 -33.85 -2.90 17.14
C PRO A 148 -32.33 -2.83 17.34
N LYS A 149 -31.63 -3.97 17.24
CA LYS A 149 -30.17 -4.05 17.35
C LYS A 149 -29.44 -3.81 16.02
N ALA A 150 -30.13 -3.86 14.88
CA ALA A 150 -29.51 -3.74 13.55
C ALA A 150 -28.89 -2.35 13.33
N HIS A 151 -29.45 -1.31 13.96
CA HIS A 151 -28.89 0.05 13.94
C HIS A 151 -27.59 0.18 14.73
N THR A 152 -27.48 -0.55 15.85
CA THR A 152 -26.37 -0.38 16.80
C THR A 152 -25.27 -1.42 16.64
N SER A 153 -25.59 -2.59 16.08
CA SER A 153 -24.67 -3.71 15.96
C SER A 153 -25.07 -4.68 14.86
N PHE A 154 -24.12 -5.11 14.04
CA PHE A 154 -24.34 -6.16 13.06
C PHE A 154 -23.06 -6.96 12.83
N GLN A 155 -23.17 -8.11 12.18
CA GLN A 155 -22.05 -8.99 11.89
C GLN A 155 -21.70 -8.90 10.40
N ILE A 156 -20.42 -8.73 10.10
CA ILE A 156 -19.89 -8.80 8.73
C ILE A 156 -19.44 -10.24 8.52
N SER A 157 -20.01 -10.89 7.51
CA SER A 157 -19.67 -12.23 7.06
C SER A 157 -18.90 -12.16 5.75
N LEU A 158 -17.70 -12.71 5.76
CA LEU A 158 -16.77 -12.76 4.65
C LEU A 158 -16.66 -14.21 4.17
N LYS A 159 -16.85 -14.42 2.88
CA LYS A 159 -16.59 -15.70 2.21
C LYS A 159 -15.53 -15.46 1.14
N VAL A 160 -14.44 -16.21 1.23
CA VAL A 160 -13.33 -16.08 0.30
C VAL A 160 -12.91 -17.45 -0.24
N SER A 161 -12.68 -17.54 -1.54
CA SER A 161 -11.99 -18.67 -2.17
C SER A 161 -11.05 -18.18 -3.26
N TYR A 162 -10.01 -18.95 -3.54
CA TYR A 162 -9.04 -18.67 -4.58
C TYR A 162 -9.42 -19.42 -5.87
N THR A 163 -9.62 -18.64 -6.94
CA THR A 163 -10.02 -19.08 -8.28
C THR A 163 -8.94 -18.77 -9.33
N GLY A 164 -7.74 -18.38 -8.90
CA GLY A 164 -6.62 -18.09 -9.78
C GLY A 164 -6.01 -19.33 -10.45
N SER A 165 -4.93 -19.12 -11.19
CA SER A 165 -4.25 -20.15 -12.00
C SER A 165 -3.53 -21.23 -11.18
N ARG A 166 -3.25 -20.95 -9.90
CA ARG A 166 -2.51 -21.83 -8.97
C ARG A 166 -3.47 -22.75 -8.19
N PRO A 167 -2.99 -23.88 -7.64
CA PRO A 167 -3.81 -24.73 -6.77
C PRO A 167 -4.18 -24.05 -5.42
N ALA A 168 -3.36 -23.10 -4.96
CA ALA A 168 -3.58 -22.29 -3.78
C ALA A 168 -2.83 -20.95 -3.92
N SER A 169 -3.28 -19.93 -3.19
CA SER A 169 -2.55 -18.67 -3.02
C SER A 169 -1.35 -18.82 -2.08
N ASN A 170 -0.52 -17.78 -1.98
CA ASN A 170 0.40 -17.63 -0.85
C ASN A 170 -0.37 -17.07 0.37
N MET A 171 0.33 -16.37 1.26
CA MET A 171 -0.29 -15.63 2.36
C MET A 171 -1.19 -14.53 1.80
N VAL A 172 -2.40 -14.42 2.34
CA VAL A 172 -3.44 -13.49 1.86
C VAL A 172 -3.80 -12.52 2.97
N ILE A 173 -4.07 -11.27 2.60
CA ILE A 173 -4.61 -10.27 3.51
C ILE A 173 -6.01 -9.91 3.06
N ILE A 174 -6.96 -9.99 4.00
CA ILE A 174 -8.26 -9.35 3.87
C ILE A 174 -8.22 -8.03 4.62
N ASP A 175 -8.44 -6.94 3.89
CA ASP A 175 -8.58 -5.59 4.39
C ASP A 175 -10.06 -5.17 4.32
N ALA A 176 -10.74 -5.22 5.46
CA ALA A 176 -12.14 -4.82 5.59
C ALA A 176 -12.24 -3.41 6.18
N LYS A 177 -12.66 -2.44 5.35
CA LYS A 177 -12.96 -1.08 5.81
C LYS A 177 -14.31 -1.05 6.49
N MET A 178 -14.41 -0.38 7.64
CA MET A 178 -15.70 -0.17 8.31
C MET A 178 -16.48 0.98 7.66
N VAL A 179 -17.81 0.86 7.67
CA VAL A 179 -18.71 1.97 7.36
C VAL A 179 -18.49 3.11 8.37
N SER A 180 -18.62 4.36 7.93
CA SER A 180 -18.47 5.54 8.80
C SER A 180 -19.35 5.44 10.05
N GLY A 181 -18.75 5.71 11.22
CA GLY A 181 -19.45 5.65 12.51
C GLY A 181 -19.52 4.27 13.15
N PHE A 182 -19.04 3.21 12.48
CA PHE A 182 -18.96 1.86 13.05
C PHE A 182 -17.51 1.47 13.37
N ILE A 183 -17.34 0.77 14.49
CA ILE A 183 -16.06 0.22 14.96
C ILE A 183 -16.17 -1.31 15.13
N PRO A 184 -15.10 -2.07 14.86
CA PRO A 184 -15.14 -3.51 15.04
C PRO A 184 -15.07 -3.89 16.52
N LEU A 185 -15.87 -4.89 16.91
CA LEU A 185 -15.83 -5.45 18.24
C LEU A 185 -14.59 -6.35 18.39
N LYS A 186 -13.51 -5.77 18.93
CA LYS A 186 -12.18 -6.40 19.05
C LYS A 186 -12.19 -7.86 19.54
N PRO A 187 -12.97 -8.27 20.55
CA PRO A 187 -13.04 -9.67 20.98
C PRO A 187 -13.46 -10.63 19.85
N THR A 188 -14.44 -10.26 19.03
CA THR A 188 -14.93 -11.11 17.92
C THR A 188 -13.90 -11.21 16.79
N VAL A 189 -13.18 -10.11 16.51
CA VAL A 189 -12.07 -10.13 15.56
C VAL A 189 -10.96 -11.05 16.05
N LYS A 190 -10.57 -10.95 17.33
CA LYS A 190 -9.52 -11.81 17.91
C LYS A 190 -9.93 -13.29 17.96
N MET A 191 -11.22 -13.61 18.05
CA MET A 191 -11.69 -14.98 17.97
C MET A 191 -11.41 -15.65 16.61
N LEU A 192 -11.24 -14.86 15.53
CA LEU A 192 -10.90 -15.40 14.21
C LEU A 192 -9.54 -16.11 14.22
N GLU A 193 -8.60 -15.67 15.05
CA GLU A 193 -7.27 -16.29 15.22
C GLU A 193 -7.34 -17.71 15.82
N ARG A 194 -8.50 -18.14 16.33
CA ARG A 194 -8.70 -19.55 16.77
C ARG A 194 -8.89 -20.51 15.59
N SER A 195 -9.18 -20.00 14.40
CA SER A 195 -9.26 -20.80 13.19
C SER A 195 -7.85 -21.12 12.68
N ASN A 196 -7.63 -22.37 12.23
CA ASN A 196 -6.34 -22.81 11.69
C ASN A 196 -5.92 -22.12 10.39
N HIS A 197 -6.78 -21.28 9.81
CA HIS A 197 -6.51 -20.55 8.58
C HIS A 197 -6.07 -19.10 8.81
N VAL A 198 -6.23 -18.58 10.03
CA VAL A 198 -5.99 -17.17 10.37
C VAL A 198 -4.76 -17.08 11.27
N SER A 199 -3.66 -16.55 10.75
CA SER A 199 -2.43 -16.38 11.53
C SER A 199 -2.51 -15.19 12.49
N ARG A 200 -3.16 -14.10 12.05
CA ARG A 200 -3.23 -12.86 12.83
C ARG A 200 -4.41 -12.00 12.40
N THR A 201 -4.89 -11.19 13.34
CA THR A 201 -5.80 -10.08 13.10
C THR A 201 -5.26 -8.78 13.69
N GLU A 202 -5.47 -7.69 12.96
CA GLU A 202 -5.09 -6.34 13.36
C GLU A 202 -6.23 -5.36 13.08
N VAL A 203 -6.44 -4.41 13.99
CA VAL A 203 -7.42 -3.34 13.80
C VAL A 203 -6.64 -2.03 13.78
N SER A 204 -6.66 -1.33 12.65
CA SER A 204 -5.91 -0.10 12.45
C SER A 204 -6.71 0.88 11.59
N ASN A 205 -6.78 2.15 11.97
CA ASN A 205 -7.41 3.22 11.17
C ASN A 205 -8.82 2.92 10.64
N ASN A 206 -9.69 2.28 11.43
CA ASN A 206 -11.04 1.84 11.03
C ASN A 206 -11.07 0.74 9.95
N HIS A 207 -9.97 0.00 9.83
CA HIS A 207 -9.84 -1.20 9.01
C HIS A 207 -9.61 -2.41 9.93
N VAL A 208 -10.13 -3.55 9.51
CA VAL A 208 -9.82 -4.86 10.09
C VAL A 208 -8.98 -5.61 9.07
N LEU A 209 -7.71 -5.84 9.43
CA LEU A 209 -6.76 -6.63 8.64
C LEU A 209 -6.74 -8.06 9.18
N ILE A 210 -7.00 -9.02 8.31
CA ILE A 210 -7.02 -10.44 8.61
C ILE A 210 -5.96 -11.12 7.76
N TYR A 211 -4.99 -11.75 8.40
CA TYR A 211 -3.90 -12.48 7.76
C TYR A 211 -4.27 -13.95 7.68
N LEU A 212 -4.36 -14.46 6.44
CA LEU A 212 -4.63 -15.85 6.13
C LEU A 212 -3.35 -16.52 5.62
N ASP A 213 -3.06 -17.72 6.11
CA ASP A 213 -1.82 -18.42 5.73
C ASP A 213 -1.80 -18.83 4.26
N LYS A 214 -2.96 -19.28 3.76
CA LYS A 214 -3.23 -19.55 2.35
C LYS A 214 -4.73 -19.70 2.11
N VAL A 215 -5.16 -19.45 0.88
CA VAL A 215 -6.53 -19.66 0.42
C VAL A 215 -6.50 -20.64 -0.75
N THR A 216 -7.39 -21.63 -0.72
CA THR A 216 -7.56 -22.62 -1.78
C THR A 216 -8.88 -22.38 -2.51
N ASN A 217 -9.24 -23.27 -3.44
CA ASN A 217 -10.56 -23.29 -4.06
C ASN A 217 -11.72 -23.56 -3.07
N GLN A 218 -11.43 -23.95 -1.83
CA GLN A 218 -12.46 -24.13 -0.79
C GLN A 218 -12.84 -22.79 -0.17
N THR A 219 -14.14 -22.53 -0.09
CA THR A 219 -14.67 -21.29 0.49
C THR A 219 -14.44 -21.25 2.00
N LEU A 220 -13.57 -20.33 2.43
CA LEU A 220 -13.38 -19.99 3.83
C LEU A 220 -14.42 -18.95 4.25
N SER A 221 -15.17 -19.26 5.29
CA SER A 221 -16.17 -18.36 5.87
C SER A 221 -15.68 -17.84 7.20
N MET A 222 -15.76 -16.53 7.40
CA MET A 222 -15.36 -15.89 8.64
C MET A 222 -16.23 -14.67 8.91
N SER A 223 -16.39 -14.33 10.18
CA SER A 223 -17.27 -13.23 10.54
C SER A 223 -16.92 -12.59 11.87
N PHE A 224 -17.17 -11.30 11.97
CA PHE A 224 -16.95 -10.53 13.19
C PHE A 224 -18.03 -9.46 13.34
N THR A 225 -18.24 -9.00 14.57
CA THR A 225 -19.27 -8.02 14.90
C THR A 225 -18.70 -6.62 14.84
N VAL A 226 -19.52 -5.68 14.38
CA VAL A 226 -19.25 -4.23 14.43
C VAL A 226 -20.32 -3.55 15.27
N LEU A 227 -19.94 -2.47 15.94
CA LEU A 227 -20.78 -1.65 16.80
C LEU A 227 -20.78 -0.21 16.31
N GLN A 228 -21.91 0.47 16.46
CA GLN A 228 -22.00 1.89 16.20
C GLN A 228 -21.34 2.68 17.33
N ASP A 229 -20.40 3.55 16.98
CA ASP A 229 -19.71 4.48 17.88
C ASP A 229 -20.25 5.90 17.70
N VAL A 230 -20.39 6.33 16.45
CA VAL A 230 -20.94 7.64 16.09
C VAL A 230 -22.16 7.44 15.18
N PRO A 231 -23.33 8.03 15.50
CA PRO A 231 -24.48 7.98 14.62
C PRO A 231 -24.21 8.81 13.35
N VAL A 232 -24.26 8.15 12.20
CA VAL A 232 -24.08 8.76 10.88
C VAL A 232 -25.30 8.43 10.02
N ILE A 233 -25.86 9.44 9.37
CA ILE A 233 -26.96 9.31 8.40
C ILE A 233 -26.41 9.15 6.99
N GLU A 234 -27.22 8.62 6.06
CA GLU A 234 -26.83 8.40 4.65
C GLU A 234 -25.55 7.56 4.48
N LEU A 235 -25.51 6.41 5.17
CA LEU A 235 -24.37 5.50 5.11
C LEU A 235 -24.09 5.07 3.67
N LYS A 236 -22.84 5.25 3.24
CA LYS A 236 -22.34 4.73 1.96
C LYS A 236 -21.79 3.31 2.13
N PRO A 237 -21.84 2.47 1.08
CA PRO A 237 -21.21 1.16 1.09
C PRO A 237 -19.72 1.26 1.47
N ALA A 238 -19.25 0.29 2.24
CA ALA A 238 -17.84 0.15 2.56
C ALA A 238 -17.20 -0.96 1.74
N ILE A 239 -15.89 -0.86 1.54
CA ILE A 239 -15.14 -1.74 0.66
C ILE A 239 -14.37 -2.77 1.49
N VAL A 240 -14.42 -4.03 1.06
CA VAL A 240 -13.51 -5.08 1.50
C VAL A 240 -12.62 -5.47 0.33
N LYS A 241 -11.32 -5.47 0.56
CA LYS A 241 -10.31 -5.90 -0.42
C LYS A 241 -9.63 -7.16 0.09
N VAL A 242 -9.48 -8.16 -0.77
CA VAL A 242 -8.60 -9.32 -0.51
C VAL A 242 -7.46 -9.30 -1.52
N TYR A 243 -6.23 -9.58 -1.09
CA TYR A 243 -5.07 -9.60 -1.98
C TYR A 243 -3.97 -10.55 -1.48
N ASP A 244 -3.19 -11.11 -2.41
CA ASP A 244 -1.98 -11.88 -2.08
C ASP A 244 -0.88 -10.95 -1.54
N TYR A 245 -0.20 -11.38 -0.49
CA TYR A 245 0.83 -10.59 0.19
C TYR A 245 2.08 -10.36 -0.66
N TYR A 246 2.43 -11.33 -1.51
CA TYR A 246 3.62 -11.27 -2.37
C TYR A 246 3.30 -10.73 -3.76
N GLU A 247 2.10 -11.03 -4.27
CA GLU A 247 1.64 -10.61 -5.60
C GLU A 247 0.38 -9.74 -5.48
N THR A 248 0.55 -8.46 -5.15
CA THR A 248 -0.57 -7.55 -4.87
C THR A 248 -1.48 -7.26 -6.06
N ASP A 249 -1.08 -7.67 -7.26
CA ASP A 249 -1.89 -7.61 -8.48
C ASP A 249 -2.98 -8.71 -8.50
N GLU A 250 -2.81 -9.77 -7.71
CA GLU A 250 -3.88 -10.74 -7.45
C GLU A 250 -4.75 -10.25 -6.30
N PHE A 251 -5.90 -9.67 -6.64
CA PHE A 251 -6.84 -9.16 -5.65
C PHE A 251 -8.30 -9.33 -6.08
N ALA A 252 -9.22 -9.18 -5.13
CA ALA A 252 -10.63 -8.95 -5.41
C ALA A 252 -11.18 -7.89 -4.47
N ILE A 253 -12.23 -7.19 -4.92
CA ILE A 253 -12.89 -6.13 -4.17
C ILE A 253 -14.38 -6.43 -4.14
N ALA A 254 -14.99 -6.31 -2.97
CA ALA A 254 -16.42 -6.41 -2.78
C ALA A 254 -16.90 -5.26 -1.89
N GLU A 255 -18.08 -4.76 -2.18
CA GLU A 255 -18.73 -3.73 -1.36
C GLU A 255 -19.77 -4.40 -0.45
N TYR A 256 -20.00 -3.79 0.72
CA TYR A 256 -21.10 -4.17 1.58
C TYR A 256 -21.83 -2.95 2.14
N ASP A 257 -23.12 -3.12 2.29
CA ASP A 257 -24.03 -2.16 2.89
C ASP A 257 -24.23 -2.43 4.37
N ALA A 258 -24.28 -1.36 5.17
CA ALA A 258 -24.84 -1.46 6.51
C ALA A 258 -26.33 -1.87 6.41
N PRO A 259 -26.86 -2.68 7.34
CA PRO A 259 -28.24 -3.18 7.24
C PRO A 259 -29.31 -2.08 7.10
N CYS A 260 -29.00 -0.87 7.58
CA CYS A 260 -29.88 0.29 7.61
C CYS A 260 -29.51 1.37 6.57
N SER A 261 -28.65 1.08 5.59
CA SER A 261 -28.32 2.05 4.51
C SER A 261 -29.42 2.14 3.43
N LYS A 262 -30.30 1.13 3.34
CA LYS A 262 -31.33 0.99 2.29
C LYS A 262 -32.68 1.61 2.63
N ASP A 263 -32.75 2.54 3.57
CA ASP A 263 -33.96 3.35 3.77
C ASP A 263 -34.08 4.32 2.58
N HIS A 264 -34.66 3.82 1.48
CA HIS A 264 -35.25 4.68 0.48
C HIS A 264 -36.40 5.41 1.17
N GLY A 265 -36.12 6.61 1.66
CA GLY A 265 -37.15 7.56 2.02
C GLY A 265 -38.09 7.67 0.83
N ASN A 266 -39.31 7.16 0.99
CA ASN A 266 -40.43 7.47 0.11
C ASN A 266 -40.65 8.98 0.21
N ALA A 267 -40.08 9.72 -0.74
CA ALA A 267 -40.48 11.09 -1.06
C ALA A 267 -41.36 11.04 -2.31
#